data_AF-A0A7S1DYP8-F1
#
_entry.id   AF-A0A7S1DYP8-F1
#
_cell.length_a   1.000
_cell.length_b   1.000
_cell.length_c   1.000
_cell.angle_alpha   90.00
_cell.angle_beta   90.00
_cell.angle_gamma   90.00
#
_symmetry.space_group_name_H-M   'P 1'
#
loop_
_entity.id
_entity.type
_entity.pdbx_description
1 polymer ?
#
loop_
_entity_poly.entity_id
_entity_poly.type
_entity_poly.pdbx_seq_one_letter_code
_entity_poly.pdbx_strand_id
1 'polypeptide(L)'
;KGFAGLQRWRMAATSYAARLKSRHDKGGGLGQKEIPDDMPKACLKAFQTTELLKAARQGGGCVVLTGAGISTSAGVADFRGPNGVWTAESKGQAPPPSADFDQAMPTATHMALVALAEAGYVK
;
A
#
# COMPACT_ATOMS: atom_id res chain seq x y z
N LYS A 1 -13.45 41.24 4.25
CA LYS A 1 -13.05 40.27 3.21
C LYS A 1 -11.63 39.82 3.52
N GLY A 2 -11.35 38.54 3.81
CA GLY A 2 -9.95 38.05 3.79
C GLY A 2 -9.54 36.91 4.73
N PHE A 3 -10.28 36.59 5.80
CA PHE A 3 -9.82 35.60 6.79
C PHE A 3 -10.32 34.15 6.59
N ALA A 4 -10.86 33.81 5.41
CA ALA A 4 -11.35 32.46 5.11
C ALA A 4 -10.31 31.53 4.44
N GLY A 5 -9.12 32.05 4.10
CA GLY A 5 -8.10 31.30 3.33
C GLY A 5 -7.12 30.48 4.19
N LEU A 6 -6.86 30.90 5.43
CA LEU A 6 -5.81 30.32 6.28
C LEU A 6 -6.27 29.13 7.14
N GLN A 7 -7.58 28.95 7.32
CA GLN A 7 -8.12 27.81 8.07
C GLN A 7 -8.09 26.49 7.28
N ARG A 8 -7.98 26.56 5.94
CA ARG A 8 -7.99 25.36 5.08
C ARG A 8 -6.68 24.55 5.13
N TRP A 9 -5.58 25.18 5.55
CA TRP A 9 -4.26 24.55 5.64
C TRP A 9 -3.90 24.05 7.05
N ARG A 10 -4.75 24.31 8.06
CA ARG A 10 -4.46 23.93 9.46
C ARG A 10 -4.88 22.51 9.84
N MET A 11 -5.49 21.75 8.93
CA MET A 11 -6.00 20.38 9.16
C MET A 11 -5.19 19.28 8.46
N ALA A 12 -4.05 19.60 7.85
CA ALA A 12 -3.26 18.64 7.05
C ALA A 12 -2.07 18.01 7.82
N ALA A 13 -1.98 18.21 9.14
CA ALA A 13 -0.79 17.86 9.94
C ALA A 13 -0.93 16.59 10.79
N THR A 14 -1.82 15.66 10.44
CA THR A 14 -2.01 14.40 11.20
C THR A 14 -1.71 13.12 10.42
N SER A 15 -1.42 13.18 9.11
CA SER A 15 -1.03 11.99 8.35
C SER A 15 0.48 11.93 8.12
N TYR A 16 1.03 10.71 7.99
CA TYR A 16 2.46 10.50 7.75
C TYR A 16 2.99 11.26 6.51
N ALA A 17 2.10 11.57 5.56
CA ALA A 17 2.40 12.32 4.35
C ALA A 17 3.04 13.68 4.65
N ALA A 18 2.65 14.34 5.75
CA ALA A 18 3.22 15.62 6.16
C ALA A 18 4.71 15.53 6.56
N ARG A 19 5.21 14.32 6.86
CA ARG A 19 6.60 14.07 7.24
C ARG A 19 7.50 13.72 6.04
N LEU A 20 6.94 13.61 4.84
CA LEU A 20 7.69 13.27 3.64
C LEU A 20 8.54 14.46 3.17
N LYS A 21 9.80 14.18 2.83
CA LYS A 21 10.66 15.18 2.19
C LYS A 21 10.15 15.47 0.79
N SER A 22 10.06 16.76 0.45
CA SER A 22 9.79 17.18 -0.92
C SER A 22 10.90 16.67 -1.84
N ARG A 23 10.50 16.14 -2.99
CA ARG A 23 11.38 15.62 -4.04
C ARG A 23 10.74 15.90 -5.39
N HIS A 24 11.54 16.29 -6.37
CA HIS A 24 11.05 16.51 -7.73
C HIS A 24 10.75 15.17 -8.44
N ASP A 25 11.63 14.18 -8.28
CA ASP A 25 11.41 12.84 -8.80
C ASP A 25 10.69 11.96 -7.76
N LYS A 26 9.47 11.51 -8.10
CA LYS A 26 8.66 10.58 -7.31
C LYS A 26 8.75 9.14 -7.84
N GLY A 27 9.44 8.94 -8.96
CA GLY A 27 9.63 7.68 -9.67
C GLY A 27 8.34 7.06 -10.22
N GLY A 28 8.45 6.35 -11.35
CA GLY A 28 7.36 5.58 -11.94
C GLY A 28 6.13 6.39 -12.36
N GLY A 29 5.07 5.70 -12.78
CA GLY A 29 3.78 6.31 -13.09
C GLY A 29 2.98 6.62 -11.82
N LEU A 30 2.31 7.77 -11.78
CA LEU A 30 1.39 8.16 -10.70
C LEU A 30 -0.06 7.96 -11.16
N GLY A 31 -0.90 7.43 -10.27
CA GLY A 31 -2.34 7.31 -10.49
C GLY A 31 -2.73 6.45 -11.70
N GLN A 32 -1.92 5.45 -12.02
CA GLN A 32 -2.23 4.52 -13.12
C GLN A 32 -3.55 3.79 -12.84
N LYS A 33 -4.28 3.48 -13.91
CA LYS A 33 -5.57 2.78 -13.81
C LYS A 33 -5.34 1.38 -13.24
N GLU A 34 -6.14 1.02 -12.23
CA GLU A 34 -6.17 -0.34 -11.70
C GLU A 34 -6.72 -1.33 -12.74
N ILE A 35 -6.14 -2.54 -12.76
CA ILE A 35 -6.49 -3.60 -13.70
C ILE A 35 -6.96 -4.80 -12.86
N PRO A 36 -8.27 -4.91 -12.57
CA PRO A 36 -8.80 -6.06 -11.85
C PRO A 36 -8.84 -7.29 -12.78
N ASP A 37 -8.47 -8.45 -12.23
CA ASP A 37 -8.80 -9.74 -12.83
C ASP A 37 -10.22 -10.16 -12.43
N ASP A 38 -10.89 -10.94 -13.29
CA ASP A 38 -12.13 -11.63 -12.90
C ASP A 38 -11.85 -12.74 -11.87
N MET A 39 -12.92 -13.20 -11.20
CA MET A 39 -12.80 -14.22 -10.14
C MET A 39 -12.19 -15.54 -10.63
N PRO A 40 -12.59 -16.13 -11.77
CA PRO A 40 -11.94 -17.34 -12.29
C PRO A 40 -10.42 -17.18 -12.47
N LYS A 41 -9.98 -16.08 -13.07
CA LYS A 41 -8.56 -15.80 -13.32
C LYS A 41 -7.79 -15.54 -12.03
N ALA A 42 -8.40 -14.82 -11.07
CA ALA A 42 -7.83 -14.60 -9.75
C ALA A 42 -7.61 -15.93 -8.99
N CYS A 43 -8.63 -16.81 -8.98
CA CYS A 43 -8.53 -18.13 -8.36
C CYS A 43 -7.44 -18.99 -9.00
N LEU A 44 -7.35 -18.99 -10.34
CA LEU A 44 -6.31 -19.74 -11.06
C LEU A 44 -4.91 -19.27 -10.66
N LYS A 45 -4.66 -17.95 -10.63
CA LYS A 45 -3.37 -17.39 -10.23
C LYS A 45 -3.03 -17.68 -8.76
N ALA A 46 -4.02 -17.62 -7.87
CA ALA A 46 -3.84 -17.96 -6.46
C ALA A 46 -3.45 -19.43 -6.27
N PHE A 47 -4.10 -20.34 -7.00
CA PHE A 47 -3.74 -21.75 -7.02
C PHE A 47 -2.31 -21.96 -7.52
N GLN A 48 -1.97 -21.39 -8.68
CA GLN A 48 -0.62 -21.47 -9.25
C GLN A 48 0.46 -20.94 -8.28
N THR A 49 0.19 -19.82 -7.61
CA THR A 49 1.10 -19.24 -6.61
C THR A 49 1.31 -20.18 -5.42
N THR A 50 0.25 -20.87 -4.99
CA THR A 50 0.32 -21.86 -3.90
C THR A 50 1.20 -23.06 -4.29
N GLU A 51 1.07 -23.56 -5.52
CA GLU A 51 1.91 -24.66 -6.01
C GLU A 51 3.38 -24.25 -6.13
N LEU A 52 3.66 -23.02 -6.62
CA LEU A 52 5.02 -22.48 -6.65
C LEU A 52 5.61 -22.35 -5.24
N LEU A 53 4.83 -21.92 -4.26
CA LEU A 53 5.28 -21.79 -2.87
C LEU A 53 5.63 -23.15 -2.25
N LYS A 54 4.82 -24.18 -2.51
CA LYS A 54 5.10 -25.56 -2.08
C LYS A 54 6.38 -26.10 -2.71
N ALA A 55 6.58 -25.86 -4.01
CA ALA A 55 7.79 -26.28 -4.71
C ALA A 55 9.04 -25.52 -4.19
N ALA A 56 8.94 -24.21 -4.01
CA ALA A 56 10.04 -23.36 -3.53
C ALA A 56 10.53 -23.76 -2.12
N ARG A 57 9.63 -24.28 -1.27
CA ARG A 57 9.99 -24.79 0.05
C ARG A 57 11.06 -25.88 0.01
N GLN A 58 11.05 -26.74 -1.02
CA GLN A 58 12.04 -27.80 -1.20
C GLN A 58 13.35 -27.29 -1.82
N GLY A 59 13.31 -26.18 -2.54
CA GLY A 59 14.39 -25.70 -3.42
C GLY A 59 15.14 -24.44 -2.95
N GLY A 60 14.96 -23.98 -1.71
CA GLY A 60 15.70 -22.81 -1.18
C GLY A 60 14.85 -21.82 -0.38
N GLY A 61 13.52 -21.93 -0.43
CA GLY A 61 12.56 -21.04 0.23
C GLY A 61 12.05 -19.93 -0.69
N CYS A 62 11.03 -19.21 -0.22
CA CYS A 62 10.43 -18.07 -0.92
C CYS A 62 10.75 -16.78 -0.15
N VAL A 63 11.08 -15.71 -0.89
CA VAL A 63 11.21 -14.35 -0.36
C VAL A 63 10.01 -13.54 -0.86
N VAL A 64 9.35 -12.81 0.05
CA VAL A 64 8.22 -11.95 -0.30
C VAL A 64 8.66 -10.48 -0.23
N LEU A 65 8.49 -9.75 -1.34
CA LEU A 65 8.71 -8.31 -1.40
C LEU A 65 7.36 -7.60 -1.26
N THR A 66 7.21 -6.80 -0.21
CA THR A 66 5.99 -6.04 0.04
C THR A 66 6.20 -4.55 -0.22
N GLY A 67 5.09 -3.84 -0.40
CA GLY A 67 5.08 -2.38 -0.52
C GLY A 67 3.86 -1.80 0.17
N ALA A 68 3.67 -0.49 0.08
CA ALA A 68 2.59 0.22 0.77
C ALA A 68 1.18 -0.34 0.47
N GLY A 69 0.99 -0.95 -0.71
CA GLY A 69 -0.27 -1.52 -1.16
C GLY A 69 -0.91 -2.53 -0.19
N ILE A 70 -0.13 -3.31 0.56
CA ILE A 70 -0.69 -4.30 1.50
C ILE A 70 -1.29 -3.67 2.77
N SER A 71 -1.06 -2.38 2.98
CA SER A 71 -1.51 -1.62 4.16
C SER A 71 -2.70 -0.70 3.86
N THR A 72 -3.13 -0.59 2.60
CA THR A 72 -4.24 0.29 2.19
C THR A 72 -5.56 -0.12 2.84
N SER A 73 -5.80 -1.42 3.03
CA SER A 73 -6.97 -1.93 3.75
C SER A 73 -6.92 -1.72 5.27
N ALA A 74 -5.75 -1.38 5.83
CA ALA A 74 -5.63 -0.87 7.21
C ALA A 74 -5.84 0.65 7.30
N GLY A 75 -6.22 1.30 6.19
CA GLY A 75 -6.39 2.75 6.12
C GLY A 75 -5.09 3.52 5.96
N VAL A 76 -3.95 2.86 5.74
CA VAL A 76 -2.67 3.55 5.47
C VAL A 76 -2.54 3.80 3.97
N ALA A 77 -2.57 5.08 3.57
CA ALA A 77 -2.52 5.44 2.15
C ALA A 77 -1.20 5.03 1.48
N ASP A 78 -1.29 4.53 0.24
CA ASP A 78 -0.11 4.27 -0.58
C ASP A 78 0.49 5.56 -1.16
N PHE A 79 1.56 5.41 -1.94
CA PHE A 79 2.23 6.55 -2.57
C PHE A 79 1.72 6.89 -3.97
N ARG A 80 1.49 5.87 -4.82
CA ARG A 80 1.38 6.03 -6.28
C ARG A 80 0.07 5.51 -6.88
N GLY A 81 -0.80 4.89 -6.10
CA GLY A 81 -2.10 4.44 -6.56
C GLY A 81 -3.00 5.61 -6.99
N PRO A 82 -4.22 5.33 -7.49
CA PRO A 82 -5.17 6.37 -7.93
C PRO A 82 -5.39 7.47 -6.89
N ASN A 83 -5.38 7.08 -5.61
CA ASN A 83 -5.53 7.94 -4.43
C ASN A 83 -4.26 8.00 -3.57
N GLY A 84 -3.09 7.73 -4.16
CA GLY A 84 -1.82 7.75 -3.43
C GLY A 84 -1.34 9.15 -3.07
N VAL A 85 -0.47 9.27 -2.07
CA VAL A 85 0.06 10.55 -1.57
C VAL A 85 0.72 11.38 -2.67
N TRP A 86 1.60 10.79 -3.48
CA TRP A 86 2.26 11.51 -4.57
C TRP A 86 1.34 11.75 -5.77
N THR A 87 0.34 10.89 -5.96
CA THR A 87 -0.72 11.10 -6.96
C THR A 87 -1.61 12.30 -6.59
N ALA A 88 -1.92 12.50 -5.31
CA ALA A 88 -2.65 13.67 -4.84
C ALA A 88 -1.79 14.94 -4.93
N GLU A 89 -0.53 14.86 -4.48
CA GLU A 89 0.45 15.95 -4.56
C GLU A 89 0.63 16.46 -6.00
N SER A 90 0.78 15.56 -6.98
CA SER A 90 0.95 15.93 -8.39
C SER A 90 -0.28 16.61 -9.00
N LYS A 91 -1.47 16.39 -8.42
CA LYS A 91 -2.73 17.05 -8.77
C LYS A 91 -2.98 18.34 -7.98
N GLY A 92 -2.06 18.75 -7.10
CA GLY A 92 -2.24 19.89 -6.20
C GLY A 92 -3.32 19.67 -5.13
N GLN A 93 -3.61 18.42 -4.80
CA GLN A 93 -4.63 18.03 -3.83
C GLN A 93 -4.02 17.80 -2.44
N ALA A 94 -4.86 17.89 -1.41
CA ALA A 94 -4.47 17.47 -0.06
C ALA A 94 -4.13 15.97 -0.04
N PRO A 95 -3.22 15.52 0.83
CA PRO A 95 -2.92 14.11 0.95
C PRO A 95 -4.18 13.32 1.33
N PRO A 96 -4.30 12.06 0.87
CA PRO A 96 -5.41 11.20 1.26
C PRO A 96 -5.45 11.01 2.78
N PRO A 97 -6.64 10.81 3.37
CA PRO A 97 -6.75 10.38 4.75
C PRO A 97 -5.93 9.10 4.97
N SER A 98 -5.20 9.05 6.08
CA SER A 98 -4.43 7.88 6.48
C SER A 98 -4.70 7.62 7.95
N ALA A 99 -4.86 6.34 8.30
CA ALA A 99 -4.90 5.90 9.68
C ALA A 99 -3.63 6.33 10.41
N ASP A 100 -3.78 6.60 11.71
CA ASP A 100 -2.65 6.75 12.61
C ASP A 100 -1.94 5.40 12.74
N PHE A 101 -0.61 5.40 12.74
CA PHE A 101 0.17 4.17 12.84
C PHE A 101 -0.03 3.46 14.18
N ASP A 102 -0.29 4.22 15.25
CA ASP A 102 -0.56 3.65 16.56
C ASP A 102 -1.92 2.93 16.63
N GLN A 103 -2.82 3.22 15.68
CA GLN A 103 -4.16 2.62 15.58
C GLN A 103 -4.29 1.63 14.41
N ALA A 104 -3.31 1.60 13.50
CA ALA A 104 -3.34 0.73 12.34
C ALA A 104 -3.15 -0.74 12.76
N MET A 105 -4.10 -1.59 12.38
CA MET A 105 -4.03 -3.02 12.64
C MET A 105 -3.43 -3.78 11.45
N PRO A 106 -2.67 -4.87 11.67
CA PRO A 106 -2.19 -5.72 10.59
C PRO A 106 -3.32 -6.21 9.69
N THR A 107 -3.14 -6.12 8.37
CA THR A 107 -4.12 -6.61 7.41
C THR A 107 -4.08 -8.14 7.31
N ALA A 108 -5.08 -8.74 6.66
CA ALA A 108 -5.10 -10.17 6.37
C ALA A 108 -3.81 -10.64 5.66
N THR A 109 -3.25 -9.81 4.77
CA THR A 109 -1.97 -10.11 4.10
C THR A 109 -0.81 -10.14 5.09
N HIS A 110 -0.74 -9.20 6.05
CA HIS A 110 0.30 -9.23 7.08
C HIS A 110 0.22 -10.50 7.91
N MET A 111 -0.99 -10.86 8.38
CA MET A 111 -1.19 -12.05 9.19
C MET A 111 -0.93 -13.34 8.41
N ALA A 112 -1.28 -13.38 7.12
CA ALA A 112 -0.97 -14.52 6.26
C ALA A 112 0.54 -14.71 6.07
N LEU A 113 1.30 -13.62 5.93
CA LEU A 113 2.77 -13.69 5.81
C LEU A 113 3.42 -14.21 7.10
N VAL A 114 2.91 -13.81 8.27
CA VAL A 114 3.34 -14.38 9.56
C VAL A 114 3.10 -15.88 9.57
N ALA A 115 1.88 -16.33 9.26
CA ALA A 115 1.55 -17.75 9.25
C ALA A 115 2.40 -18.54 8.23
N LEU A 116 2.69 -17.97 7.06
CA LEU A 116 3.54 -18.61 6.05
C LEU A 116 5.01 -18.69 6.49
N ALA A 117 5.51 -17.68 7.20
CA ALA A 117 6.86 -17.70 7.75
C ALA A 117 6.99 -18.73 8.89
N GLU A 118 6.05 -18.74 9.83
CA GLU A 118 5.99 -19.72 10.93
C GLU A 118 5.87 -21.16 10.41
N ALA A 119 5.09 -21.36 9.35
CA ALA A 119 4.97 -22.65 8.70
C ALA A 119 6.20 -23.03 7.85
N GLY A 120 7.18 -22.13 7.65
CA GLY A 120 8.41 -22.38 6.90
C GLY A 120 8.26 -22.33 5.38
N TYR A 121 7.24 -21.65 4.86
CA TYR A 121 7.05 -21.42 3.42
C TYR A 121 7.76 -20.15 2.93
N VAL A 122 7.85 -19.14 3.80
CA VAL A 122 8.54 -17.87 3.53
C VAL A 122 9.73 -17.75 4.48
N LYS A 123 10.85 -17.20 4.01
CA LYS A 123 12.06 -16.94 4.80
C LYS A 123 12.20 -15.47 5.17
#